data_AF-A0AAW6TJ02-F1
#
_entry.id   AF-A0AAW6TJ02-F1
#
_cell.length_a   1.000
_cell.length_b   1.000
_cell.length_c   1.000
_cell.angle_alpha   90.00
_cell.angle_beta   90.00
_cell.angle_gamma   90.00
#
_symmetry.space_group_name_H-M   'P 1'
#
loop_
_entity.id
_entity.type
_entity.pdbx_description
1 polymer ?
#
loop_
_entity_poly.entity_id
_entity_poly.type
_entity_poly.pdbx_seq_one_letter_code
_entity_poly.pdbx_strand_id
1 'polypeptide(L)'
;MLTNPIDHLVQITDPRRQNKNLLHPLRNILTIALSAVICGYLDWVDIEDFGNENKAWFAQFLDLTNGIPSHAHDTFGNVFKRLNQDELSQHFSQWIN
;
A
#
# COMPACT_ATOMS: atom_id res chain seq x y z
N MET A 1 18.36 10.20 -10.26
CA MET A 1 16.94 10.28 -10.68
C MET A 1 16.18 9.46 -9.67
N LEU A 2 15.13 10.00 -9.04
CA LEU A 2 14.34 9.22 -8.09
C LEU A 2 13.73 8.04 -8.84
N THR A 3 14.12 6.82 -8.47
CA THR A 3 13.51 5.58 -8.98
C THR A 3 12.04 5.52 -8.59
N ASN A 4 11.23 4.78 -9.34
CA ASN A 4 9.82 4.62 -9.04
C ASN A 4 9.67 3.94 -7.66
N PRO A 5 8.96 4.55 -6.69
CA PRO A 5 8.76 3.93 -5.37
C PRO A 5 8.12 2.55 -5.45
N ILE A 6 7.29 2.32 -6.47
CA ILE A 6 6.59 1.04 -6.68
C ILE A 6 7.60 -0.10 -6.92
N ASP A 7 8.71 0.16 -7.60
CA ASP A 7 9.71 -0.88 -7.91
C ASP A 7 10.38 -1.42 -6.65
N HIS A 8 10.56 -0.54 -5.65
CA HIS A 8 11.10 -0.89 -4.33
C HIS A 8 10.05 -1.55 -3.44
N LEU A 9 8.80 -1.09 -3.50
CA LEU A 9 7.69 -1.68 -2.72
C LEU A 9 7.31 -3.10 -3.17
N VAL A 10 7.57 -3.45 -4.44
CA VAL A 10 7.32 -4.81 -4.97
C VAL A 10 8.35 -5.83 -4.45
N GLN A 11 9.52 -5.39 -3.99
CA GLN A 11 10.53 -6.27 -3.40
C GLN A 11 10.17 -6.76 -2.00
N ILE A 12 9.23 -6.08 -1.33
CA ILE A 12 8.83 -6.42 0.02
C ILE A 12 8.07 -7.75 0.04
N THR A 13 8.54 -8.67 0.87
CA THR A 13 7.93 -9.97 1.06
C THR A 13 6.51 -9.82 1.60
N ASP A 14 5.52 -10.43 0.94
CA ASP A 14 4.14 -10.39 1.41
C ASP A 14 3.93 -11.31 2.63
N PRO A 15 3.73 -10.76 3.84
CA PRO A 15 3.62 -11.56 5.06
C PRO A 15 2.19 -12.11 5.24
N ARG A 16 1.27 -11.80 4.32
CA ARG A 16 -0.12 -12.22 4.40
C ARG A 16 -0.23 -13.67 4.01
N ARG A 17 -1.15 -14.37 4.67
CA ARG A 17 -1.49 -15.75 4.30
C ARG A 17 -2.06 -15.77 2.88
N GLN A 18 -1.38 -16.47 1.98
CA GLN A 18 -1.83 -16.68 0.61
C GLN A 18 -3.11 -17.53 0.61
N ASN A 19 -4.26 -16.87 0.49
CA ASN A 19 -5.57 -17.51 0.48
C ASN A 19 -6.52 -16.79 -0.48
N LYS A 20 -7.73 -17.33 -0.66
CA LYS A 20 -8.75 -16.77 -1.56
C LYS A 20 -9.26 -15.37 -1.16
N ASN A 21 -8.92 -14.90 0.04
CA ASN A 21 -9.33 -13.58 0.55
C ASN A 21 -8.28 -12.50 0.24
N LEU A 22 -7.17 -12.85 -0.42
CA LEU A 22 -6.16 -11.90 -0.88
C LEU A 22 -6.65 -11.22 -2.17
N LEU A 23 -7.55 -10.24 -2.00
CA LEU A 23 -8.19 -9.53 -3.11
C LEU A 23 -7.32 -8.41 -3.67
N HIS A 24 -6.45 -7.81 -2.85
CA HIS A 24 -5.64 -6.66 -3.24
C HIS A 24 -4.14 -7.03 -3.23
N PRO A 25 -3.41 -6.77 -4.33
CA PRO A 25 -1.95 -6.89 -4.35
C PRO A 25 -1.30 -6.05 -3.25
N LEU A 26 -0.23 -6.56 -2.63
CA LEU A 26 0.48 -5.84 -1.56
C LEU A 26 0.97 -4.47 -2.04
N ARG A 27 1.49 -4.41 -3.27
CA ARG A 27 1.95 -3.17 -3.90
C ARG A 27 0.87 -2.08 -3.89
N ASN A 28 -0.39 -2.44 -4.10
CA ASN A 28 -1.48 -1.47 -4.16
C ASN A 28 -1.74 -0.88 -2.78
N ILE A 29 -1.78 -1.75 -1.76
CA ILE A 29 -1.99 -1.35 -0.36
C ILE A 29 -0.87 -0.41 0.07
N LEU A 30 0.39 -0.79 -0.18
CA LEU A 30 1.54 0.01 0.21
C LEU A 30 1.60 1.35 -0.54
N THR A 31 1.28 1.36 -1.84
CA THR A 31 1.31 2.59 -2.64
C THR A 31 0.22 3.56 -2.22
N ILE A 32 -1.00 3.08 -1.96
CA ILE A 32 -2.11 3.93 -1.48
C ILE A 32 -1.77 4.49 -0.09
N ALA A 33 -1.32 3.63 0.83
CA ALA A 33 -0.95 4.05 2.18
C ALA A 33 0.20 5.06 2.18
N LEU A 34 1.26 4.82 1.40
CA LEU A 34 2.38 5.75 1.28
C LEU A 34 1.93 7.10 0.72
N SER A 35 1.13 7.08 -0.34
CA SER A 35 0.62 8.31 -0.97
C SER A 35 -0.23 9.13 0.02
N ALA A 36 -1.12 8.46 0.75
CA ALA A 36 -1.95 9.10 1.77
C ALA A 36 -1.12 9.69 2.92
N VAL A 37 -0.12 8.95 3.44
CA VAL A 37 0.78 9.42 4.50
C VAL A 37 1.61 10.63 4.05
N ILE A 38 2.11 10.64 2.81
CA ILE A 38 2.82 11.80 2.25
C ILE A 38 1.90 13.03 2.18
N CYS A 39 0.62 12.82 1.87
CA CYS A 39 -0.40 13.88 1.86
C CYS A 39 -0.88 14.29 3.27
N GLY A 40 -0.42 13.62 4.33
CA GLY A 40 -0.73 13.95 5.72
C GLY A 40 -1.89 13.15 6.34
N TYR A 41 -2.42 12.14 5.65
CA TYR A 41 -3.45 11.25 6.18
C TYR A 41 -2.80 10.09 6.96
N LEU A 42 -3.13 9.96 8.24
CA LEU A 42 -2.50 8.98 9.15
C LEU A 42 -3.47 7.91 9.66
N ASP A 43 -4.78 8.14 9.56
CA ASP A 43 -5.79 7.20 9.99
C ASP A 43 -6.24 6.27 8.84
N TRP A 44 -6.55 5.00 9.16
CA TRP A 44 -6.92 4.03 8.13
C TRP A 44 -8.21 4.38 7.38
N VAL A 45 -9.14 5.04 8.07
CA VAL A 45 -10.39 5.56 7.47
C VAL A 45 -10.03 6.61 6.43
N ASP A 46 -9.21 7.58 6.82
CA ASP A 46 -8.76 8.66 5.95
C ASP A 46 -7.94 8.15 4.75
N ILE A 47 -7.11 7.11 4.94
CA ILE A 47 -6.34 6.48 3.87
C ILE A 47 -7.27 5.79 2.86
N GLU A 48 -8.34 5.14 3.34
CA GLU A 48 -9.35 4.57 2.44
C GLU A 48 -10.09 5.67 1.68
N ASP A 49 -10.52 6.73 2.36
CA ASP A 49 -11.23 7.86 1.74
C ASP A 49 -10.35 8.53 0.69
N PHE A 50 -9.08 8.80 1.00
CA PHE A 50 -8.09 9.31 0.05
C PHE A 50 -7.93 8.38 -1.17
N GLY A 51 -7.88 7.07 -0.94
CA GLY A 51 -7.81 6.06 -1.99
C GLY A 51 -9.05 6.08 -2.89
N ASN A 52 -10.24 6.26 -2.32
CA ASN A 52 -11.50 6.35 -3.05
C ASN A 52 -11.61 7.66 -3.85
N GLU A 53 -11.22 8.80 -3.28
CA GLU A 53 -11.19 10.09 -3.96
C GLU A 53 -10.21 10.10 -5.15
N ASN A 54 -9.05 9.46 -4.98
CA ASN A 54 -8.00 9.41 -6.00
C ASN A 54 -8.02 8.11 -6.82
N LYS A 55 -9.11 7.34 -6.77
CA LYS A 55 -9.22 6.02 -7.41
C LYS A 55 -8.90 6.06 -8.91
N ALA A 56 -9.37 7.10 -9.61
CA ALA A 56 -9.13 7.27 -11.04
C ALA A 56 -7.64 7.51 -11.37
N TRP A 57 -6.91 8.17 -10.46
CA TRP A 57 -5.48 8.37 -10.59
C TRP A 57 -4.73 7.07 -10.32
N PHE A 58 -5.05 6.38 -9.22
CA PHE A 58 -4.46 5.09 -8.88
C PHE A 58 -4.69 4.02 -9.94
N ALA A 59 -5.85 4.01 -10.61
CA ALA A 59 -6.16 3.06 -11.67
C ALA A 59 -5.24 3.17 -12.91
N GLN A 60 -4.46 4.24 -13.05
CA GLN A 60 -3.50 4.40 -14.15
C GLN A 60 -2.26 3.52 -14.00
N PHE A 61 -1.93 3.11 -12.76
CA PHE A 61 -0.71 2.36 -12.45
C PHE A 61 -0.90 1.21 -11.45
N LEU A 62 -2.05 1.12 -10.79
CA LEU A 62 -2.44 0.02 -9.89
C LEU A 62 -3.58 -0.81 -10.47
N ASP A 63 -3.56 -2.11 -10.19
CA ASP A 63 -4.67 -3.01 -10.54
C ASP A 63 -5.79 -2.91 -9.49
N LEU A 64 -6.80 -2.10 -9.78
CA LEU A 64 -7.94 -1.89 -8.88
C LEU A 64 -9.17 -2.71 -9.26
N THR A 65 -9.00 -3.89 -9.87
CA THR A 65 -10.12 -4.77 -10.26
C THR A 65 -11.07 -5.06 -9.09
N ASN A 66 -10.51 -5.22 -7.88
CA ASN A 66 -11.28 -5.46 -6.65
C ASN A 66 -11.59 -4.18 -5.83
N GLY A 67 -11.31 -3.00 -6.38
CA GLY A 67 -11.52 -1.71 -5.69
C GLY A 67 -10.38 -1.30 -4.75
N ILE A 68 -10.65 -0.26 -3.94
CA ILE A 68 -9.75 0.24 -2.91
C ILE A 68 -9.85 -0.66 -1.67
N PRO A 69 -8.73 -1.00 -1.02
CA PRO A 69 -8.77 -1.76 0.22
C PRO A 69 -9.56 -1.03 1.32
N SER A 70 -10.38 -1.75 2.08
CA SER A 70 -11.18 -1.15 3.15
C SER A 70 -10.46 -1.08 4.50
N HIS A 71 -10.82 -0.08 5.31
CA HIS A 71 -10.37 0.14 6.68
C HIS A 71 -11.05 -0.82 7.67
N ALA A 72 -12.33 -1.16 7.43
CA ALA A 72 -13.19 -1.86 8.39
C ALA A 72 -13.02 -3.39 8.40
N HIS A 73 -12.37 -3.97 7.38
CA HIS A 73 -11.98 -5.37 7.41
C HIS A 73 -10.57 -5.56 6.81
N ASP A 74 -9.64 -5.87 7.71
CA ASP A 74 -8.50 -6.75 7.48
C ASP A 74 -7.49 -6.39 6.38
N THR A 75 -7.43 -5.15 5.88
CA THR A 75 -6.46 -4.83 4.82
C THR A 75 -5.30 -3.93 5.27
N PHE A 76 -5.48 -2.65 5.60
CA PHE A 76 -4.30 -1.86 5.98
C PHE A 76 -3.69 -2.29 7.32
N GLY A 77 -4.48 -2.25 8.40
CA GLY A 77 -3.97 -2.56 9.75
C GLY A 77 -3.37 -3.96 9.89
N ASN A 78 -3.98 -4.98 9.27
CA ASN A 78 -3.44 -6.35 9.34
C ASN A 78 -2.16 -6.54 8.54
N VAL A 79 -2.03 -5.81 7.44
CA VAL A 79 -0.85 -5.88 6.58
C VAL A 79 0.31 -5.20 7.26
N PHE A 80 0.11 -3.97 7.74
CA PHE A 80 1.14 -3.24 8.49
C PHE A 80 1.52 -3.91 9.82
N LYS A 81 0.59 -4.63 10.48
CA LYS A 81 0.93 -5.45 11.68
C LYS A 81 1.82 -6.66 11.38
N ARG A 82 1.75 -7.20 10.16
CA ARG A 82 2.49 -8.42 9.76
C ARG A 82 3.75 -8.10 8.95
N LEU A 83 3.84 -6.88 8.43
CA LEU A 83 4.99 -6.40 7.68
C LEU A 83 6.23 -6.40 8.54
N ASN A 84 7.33 -6.82 7.94
CA ASN A 84 8.65 -6.64 8.52
C ASN A 84 9.02 -5.15 8.43
N GLN A 85 9.09 -4.48 9.58
CA GLN A 85 9.38 -3.06 9.68
C GLN A 85 10.79 -2.72 9.19
N ASP A 86 11.75 -3.62 9.38
CA ASP A 86 13.14 -3.43 8.94
C ASP A 86 13.23 -3.49 7.41
N GLU A 87 12.56 -4.48 6.80
CA GLU A 87 12.49 -4.64 5.34
C GLU A 87 11.81 -3.43 4.67
N LEU A 88 10.68 -2.99 5.23
CA LEU A 88 9.98 -1.79 4.78
C LEU A 88 10.88 -0.55 4.86
N SER A 89 11.54 -0.34 6.00
CA SER A 89 12.41 0.82 6.22
C SER A 89 13.63 0.80 5.30
N GLN A 90 14.19 -0.38 5.04
CA GLN A 90 15.32 -0.56 4.14
C GLN A 90 14.95 -0.21 2.70
N HIS A 91 13.88 -0.80 2.16
CA HIS A 91 13.43 -0.52 0.80
C HIS A 91 12.97 0.93 0.63
N PHE A 92 12.36 1.51 1.66
CA PHE A 92 12.00 2.93 1.66
C PHE A 92 13.24 3.84 1.65
N SER A 93 14.26 3.53 2.45
CA SER A 93 15.52 4.28 2.47
C SER A 93 16.30 4.16 1.16
N GLN A 94 16.24 3.00 0.50
CA GLN A 94 16.84 2.78 -0.82
C GLN A 94 16.13 3.56 -1.92
N TRP A 95 14.83 3.85 -1.76
CA TRP A 95 14.09 4.68 -2.70
C TRP A 95 14.46 6.17 -2.59
N ILE A 96 14.70 6.66 -1.37
CA ILE A 96 15.00 8.07 -1.11
C ILE A 96 16.45 8.45 -1.45
N ASN A 97 17.40 7.52 -1.27
CA ASN A 97 18.84 7.72 -1.53
C ASN A 97 19.20 7.55 -3.00
#